data_AF-A0A1Z4V380-F1
#
_entry.id   AF-A0A1Z4V380-F1
#
_cell.length_a   1.000
_cell.length_b   1.000
_cell.length_c   1.000
_cell.angle_alpha   90.00
_cell.angle_beta   90.00
_cell.angle_gamma   90.00
#
_symmetry.space_group_name_H-M   'P 1'
#
loop_
_entity.id
_entity.type
_entity.pdbx_description
1 polymer ?
#
loop_
_entity_poly.entity_id
_entity_poly.type
_entity_poly.pdbx_seq_one_letter_code
_entity_poly.pdbx_strand_id
1 'polypeptide(L)'
;MARAIERIEKDITDLKEAISGIAHELNLAYARYINILGSALQKQLILASYYLCTQGYPDEFLNLSLNQRQKLQQGIRKFSQQAAKELISYIQPPEVTQTEAVIETEEQENIEAENEENEENEENEQQPKALDPSNPIELVEWQQDLEEVIQETLKKVSQAANILIQKTGVLPKKLPEPILVAATAAAASSEGSSNMIPSPPNLLNLVIEISDEEDSEDSSLTQIMAIHLRLGEIEFAEATLLAERKGIRNILMQLNKLGREYQKRQRELKIAEAEAAWRASWFED
;
A
#
# COMPACT_ATOMS: atom_id res chain seq x y z
N MET A 1 7.70 19.90 -41.80
CA MET A 1 7.24 18.86 -40.86
C MET A 1 8.34 18.47 -39.88
N ALA A 2 9.57 18.20 -40.32
CA ALA A 2 10.72 17.90 -39.44
C ALA A 2 10.87 18.89 -38.26
N ARG A 3 10.96 20.21 -38.52
CA ARG A 3 11.03 21.24 -37.46
C ARG A 3 9.82 21.28 -36.49
N ALA A 4 8.67 20.74 -36.88
CA ALA A 4 7.50 20.67 -36.00
C ALA A 4 7.57 19.43 -35.10
N ILE A 5 8.04 18.30 -35.63
CA ILE A 5 8.33 17.06 -34.88
C ILE A 5 9.43 17.33 -33.85
N GLU A 6 10.56 17.92 -34.25
CA GLU A 6 11.68 18.27 -33.35
C GLU A 6 11.24 19.15 -32.16
N ARG A 7 10.28 20.06 -32.37
CA ARG A 7 9.71 20.90 -31.30
C ARG A 7 8.85 20.09 -30.34
N ILE A 8 8.03 19.18 -30.86
CA ILE A 8 7.18 18.31 -30.02
C ILE A 8 8.04 17.35 -29.21
N GLU A 9 9.11 16.79 -29.80
CA GLU A 9 10.08 15.95 -29.11
C GLU A 9 10.79 16.69 -27.98
N LYS A 10 11.19 17.95 -28.23
CA LYS A 10 11.75 18.80 -27.19
C LYS A 10 10.75 19.04 -26.05
N ASP A 11 9.51 19.41 -26.37
CA ASP A 11 8.45 19.61 -25.36
C ASP A 11 8.22 18.34 -24.52
N ILE A 12 8.26 17.15 -25.15
CA ILE A 12 8.15 15.85 -24.45
C ILE A 12 9.34 15.63 -23.52
N THR A 13 10.56 16.01 -23.94
CA THR A 13 11.78 15.86 -23.15
C THR A 13 11.75 16.76 -21.92
N ASP A 14 11.36 18.03 -22.09
CA ASP A 14 11.19 18.99 -20.99
C ASP A 14 10.11 18.49 -20.00
N LEU A 15 9.02 17.89 -20.50
CA LEU A 15 7.99 17.27 -19.67
C LEU A 15 8.50 16.05 -18.89
N LYS A 16 9.33 15.19 -19.50
CA LYS A 16 9.95 14.04 -18.82
C LYS A 16 10.84 14.48 -17.66
N GLU A 17 11.67 15.50 -17.87
CA GLU A 17 12.53 16.05 -16.82
C GLU A 17 11.69 16.60 -15.65
N ALA A 18 10.62 17.34 -15.95
CA ALA A 18 9.70 17.85 -14.93
C ALA A 18 8.99 16.71 -14.16
N ILE A 19 8.56 15.64 -14.86
CA ILE A 19 7.94 14.47 -14.25
C ILE A 19 8.94 13.74 -13.33
N SER A 20 10.20 13.58 -13.77
CA SER A 20 11.26 13.01 -12.93
C SER A 20 11.53 13.83 -11.67
N GLY A 21 11.46 15.16 -11.75
CA GLY A 21 11.53 16.03 -10.58
C GLY A 21 10.38 15.79 -9.60
N ILE A 22 9.14 15.71 -10.10
CA ILE A 22 7.97 15.38 -9.30
C ILE A 22 8.08 13.98 -8.68
N ALA A 23 8.61 12.99 -9.41
CA ALA A 23 8.83 11.64 -8.90
C ALA A 23 9.72 11.64 -7.65
N HIS A 24 10.82 12.40 -7.69
CA HIS A 24 11.72 12.55 -6.55
C HIS A 24 11.03 13.23 -5.35
N GLU A 25 10.30 14.32 -5.59
CA GLU A 25 9.53 15.01 -4.54
C GLU A 25 8.47 14.10 -3.91
N LEU A 26 7.77 13.31 -4.74
CA LEU A 26 6.75 12.35 -4.30
C LEU A 26 7.36 11.26 -3.44
N ASN A 27 8.49 10.68 -3.86
CA ASN A 27 9.21 9.66 -3.09
C ASN A 27 9.63 10.21 -1.71
N LEU A 28 10.24 11.41 -1.67
CA LEU A 28 10.61 12.05 -0.41
C LEU A 28 9.41 12.34 0.49
N ALA A 29 8.27 12.74 -0.09
CA ALA A 29 7.03 12.97 0.67
C ALA A 29 6.50 11.68 1.29
N TYR A 30 6.47 10.57 0.53
CA TYR A 30 6.09 9.26 1.06
C TYR A 30 7.09 8.74 2.10
N ALA A 31 8.40 8.96 1.91
CA ALA A 31 9.43 8.64 2.89
C ALA A 31 9.15 9.31 4.24
N ARG A 32 8.86 10.61 4.24
CA ARG A 32 8.50 11.33 5.47
C ARG A 32 7.18 10.83 6.06
N TYR A 33 6.16 10.69 5.22
CA TYR A 33 4.84 10.24 5.64
C TYR A 33 4.89 8.87 6.33
N ILE A 34 5.57 7.88 5.74
CA ILE A 34 5.65 6.52 6.29
C ILE A 34 6.47 6.49 7.59
N ASN A 35 7.55 7.28 7.69
CA ASN A 35 8.29 7.38 8.95
C ASN A 35 7.40 7.89 10.09
N ILE A 36 6.60 8.92 9.84
CA ILE A 36 5.64 9.43 10.83
C ILE A 36 4.54 8.40 11.07
N LEU A 37 4.05 7.74 10.03
CA LEU A 37 2.98 6.73 10.11
C LEU A 37 3.40 5.56 10.99
N GLY A 38 4.63 5.07 10.86
CA GLY A 38 5.16 4.01 11.72
C GLY A 38 5.10 4.36 13.21
N SER A 39 5.44 5.61 13.56
CA SER A 39 5.35 6.09 14.94
C SER A 39 3.89 6.24 15.42
N ALA A 40 2.99 6.72 14.56
CA ALA A 40 1.58 6.88 14.86
C ALA A 40 0.88 5.52 15.03
N LEU A 41 1.18 4.58 14.13
CA LEU A 41 0.73 3.19 14.18
C LEU A 41 1.06 2.53 15.51
N GLN A 42 2.29 2.71 16.01
CA GLN A 42 2.68 2.19 17.32
C GLN A 42 1.81 2.74 18.45
N LYS A 43 1.60 4.06 18.49
CA LYS A 43 0.74 4.70 19.52
C LYS A 43 -0.70 4.21 19.42
N GLN A 44 -1.25 4.17 18.22
CA GLN A 44 -2.65 3.79 17.98
C GLN A 44 -2.91 2.32 18.28
N LEU A 45 -2.00 1.41 17.93
CA LEU A 45 -2.13 -0.01 18.26
C LEU A 45 -2.09 -0.23 19.78
N ILE A 46 -1.20 0.48 20.50
CA ILE A 46 -1.16 0.41 21.97
C ILE A 46 -2.47 0.92 22.56
N LEU A 47 -2.98 2.05 22.06
CA LEU A 47 -4.22 2.65 22.56
C LEU A 47 -5.43 1.74 22.29
N ALA A 48 -5.56 1.21 21.08
CA ALA A 48 -6.62 0.26 20.72
C ALA A 48 -6.56 -1.00 21.59
N SER A 49 -5.35 -1.55 21.79
CA SER A 49 -5.17 -2.72 22.67
C SER A 49 -5.51 -2.42 24.12
N TYR A 50 -5.17 -1.23 24.61
CA TYR A 50 -5.55 -0.77 25.95
C TYR A 50 -7.07 -0.69 26.10
N TYR A 51 -7.76 -0.03 25.16
CA TYR A 51 -9.22 0.06 25.17
C TYR A 51 -9.87 -1.33 25.10
N LEU A 52 -9.39 -2.19 24.20
CA LEU A 52 -9.91 -3.56 24.07
C LEU A 52 -9.79 -4.35 25.39
N CYS A 53 -8.63 -4.30 26.04
CA CYS A 53 -8.38 -5.04 27.28
C CYS A 53 -9.08 -4.44 28.51
N THR A 54 -9.35 -3.13 28.53
CA THR A 54 -9.89 -2.44 29.72
C THR A 54 -11.37 -2.11 29.63
N GLN A 55 -11.91 -1.96 28.43
CA GLN A 55 -13.32 -1.64 28.17
C GLN A 55 -14.06 -2.78 27.46
N GLY A 56 -13.37 -3.54 26.60
CA GLY A 56 -13.96 -4.71 25.92
C GLY A 56 -13.98 -5.96 26.79
N TYR A 57 -12.83 -6.32 27.37
CA TYR A 57 -12.61 -7.60 28.08
C TYR A 57 -11.86 -7.41 29.42
N PRO A 58 -12.41 -6.60 30.35
CA PRO A 58 -11.72 -6.28 31.61
C PRO A 58 -11.52 -7.50 32.50
N ASP A 59 -12.52 -8.38 32.61
CA ASP A 59 -12.46 -9.55 33.51
C ASP A 59 -11.43 -10.57 33.04
N GLU A 60 -11.40 -10.85 31.74
CA GLU A 60 -10.42 -11.75 31.12
C GLU A 60 -9.00 -11.20 31.25
N PHE A 61 -8.83 -9.88 31.08
CA PHE A 61 -7.54 -9.23 31.29
C PHE A 61 -7.10 -9.26 32.77
N LEU A 62 -8.03 -9.10 33.71
CA LEU A 62 -7.76 -9.22 35.14
C LEU A 62 -7.42 -10.67 35.56
N ASN A 63 -7.93 -11.67 34.85
CA ASN A 63 -7.56 -13.07 35.07
C ASN A 63 -6.14 -13.43 34.60
N LEU A 64 -5.50 -12.58 33.78
CA LEU A 64 -4.10 -12.77 33.39
C LEU A 64 -3.15 -12.54 34.58
N SER A 65 -2.12 -13.40 34.68
CA SER A 65 -0.96 -13.15 35.54
C SER A 65 -0.16 -11.93 35.08
N LEU A 66 0.63 -11.34 35.99
CA LEU A 66 1.53 -10.23 35.67
C LEU A 66 2.45 -10.53 34.46
N ASN A 67 3.00 -11.75 34.39
CA ASN A 67 3.87 -12.18 33.31
C ASN A 67 3.11 -12.26 31.96
N GLN A 68 1.88 -12.79 31.95
CA GLN A 68 1.04 -12.82 30.75
C GLN A 68 0.71 -11.40 30.26
N ARG A 69 0.36 -10.48 31.16
CA ARG A 69 0.11 -9.07 30.80
C ARG A 69 1.36 -8.40 30.21
N GLN A 70 2.54 -8.64 30.80
CA GLN A 70 3.81 -8.13 30.28
C GLN A 70 4.13 -8.70 28.89
N LYS A 71 3.97 -10.02 28.68
CA LYS A 71 4.19 -10.66 27.38
C LYS A 71 3.24 -10.13 26.31
N LEU A 72 1.96 -9.93 26.66
CA LEU A 72 0.97 -9.37 25.77
C LEU A 72 1.38 -7.96 25.30
N GLN A 73 1.69 -7.06 26.24
CA GLN A 73 2.11 -5.70 25.94
C GLN A 73 3.41 -5.65 25.12
N GLN A 74 4.38 -6.52 25.42
CA GLN A 74 5.61 -6.63 24.64
C GLN A 74 5.36 -7.15 23.22
N GLY A 75 4.47 -8.13 23.05
CA GLY A 75 4.10 -8.66 21.74
C GLY A 75 3.45 -7.59 20.85
N ILE A 76 2.51 -6.82 21.40
CA ILE A 76 1.86 -5.70 20.69
C ILE A 76 2.90 -4.64 20.25
N ARG A 77 3.86 -4.30 21.11
CA ARG A 77 4.96 -3.38 20.77
C ARG A 77 5.85 -3.93 19.66
N LYS A 78 6.13 -5.23 19.64
CA LYS A 78 6.94 -5.86 18.59
C LYS A 78 6.22 -5.82 17.23
N PHE A 79 4.92 -6.10 17.18
CA PHE A 79 4.17 -6.05 15.91
C PHE A 79 4.18 -4.67 15.28
N SER A 80 3.95 -3.61 16.06
CA SER A 80 4.03 -2.24 15.55
C SER A 80 5.44 -1.85 15.07
N GLN A 81 6.49 -2.26 15.79
CA GLN A 81 7.87 -2.03 15.36
C GLN A 81 8.23 -2.77 14.07
N GLN A 82 7.77 -4.02 13.93
CA GLN A 82 8.00 -4.81 12.72
C GLN A 82 7.27 -4.22 11.52
N ALA A 83 6.01 -3.85 11.69
CA ALA A 83 5.21 -3.22 10.65
C ALA A 83 5.79 -1.88 10.19
N ALA A 84 6.28 -1.05 11.11
CA ALA A 84 6.96 0.20 10.75
C ALA A 84 8.21 -0.06 9.90
N LYS A 85 9.00 -1.09 10.23
CA LYS A 85 10.19 -1.47 9.43
C LYS A 85 9.81 -2.01 8.06
N GLU A 86 8.77 -2.84 8.00
CA GLU A 86 8.24 -3.38 6.75
C GLU A 86 7.77 -2.24 5.83
N LEU A 87 6.97 -1.30 6.32
CA LEU A 87 6.55 -0.13 5.54
C LEU A 87 7.74 0.70 5.01
N ILE A 88 8.78 0.89 5.83
CA ILE A 88 9.98 1.62 5.40
C ILE A 88 10.72 0.88 4.27
N SER A 89 10.72 -0.46 4.29
CA SER A 89 11.39 -1.24 3.25
C SER A 89 10.73 -1.14 1.86
N TYR A 90 9.45 -0.77 1.79
CA TYR A 90 8.74 -0.55 0.52
C TYR A 90 8.99 0.83 -0.11
N ILE A 91 9.63 1.76 0.61
CA ILE A 91 10.02 3.08 0.10
C ILE A 91 11.36 3.01 -0.64
N GLN A 92 11.67 1.88 -1.29
CA GLN A 92 12.87 1.86 -2.13
C GLN A 92 12.72 2.95 -3.20
N PRO A 93 13.77 3.75 -3.42
CA PRO A 93 13.73 4.81 -4.41
C PRO A 93 13.46 4.21 -5.79
N PRO A 94 12.77 4.92 -6.70
CA PRO A 94 12.93 4.63 -8.12
C PRO A 94 14.42 4.85 -8.40
N GLU A 95 15.17 3.78 -8.66
CA GLU A 95 16.55 3.91 -9.09
C GLU A 95 16.54 4.74 -10.37
N VAL A 96 17.02 5.97 -10.25
CA VAL A 96 17.28 6.83 -11.39
C VAL A 96 18.47 6.20 -12.10
N THR A 97 18.22 5.37 -13.11
CA THR A 97 19.25 5.04 -14.10
C THR A 97 19.63 6.34 -14.80
N GLN A 98 20.64 7.02 -14.24
CA GLN A 98 21.47 7.91 -15.02
C GLN A 98 22.05 7.06 -16.13
N THR A 99 21.66 7.36 -17.36
CA THR A 99 22.32 6.90 -18.59
C THR A 99 23.80 7.21 -18.48
N GLU A 100 24.59 6.26 -17.97
CA GLU A 100 26.02 6.19 -18.26
C GLU A 100 26.16 5.47 -19.60
N ALA A 101 26.79 6.19 -20.52
CA ALA A 101 27.08 5.77 -21.87
C ALA A 101 27.73 4.39 -21.88
N VAL A 102 27.13 3.48 -22.65
CA VAL A 102 27.77 2.27 -23.16
C VAL A 102 29.00 2.73 -23.95
N ILE A 103 30.18 2.58 -23.36
CA ILE A 103 31.42 2.50 -24.14
C ILE A 103 31.63 1.01 -24.39
N GLU A 104 31.45 0.68 -25.66
CA GLU A 104 31.73 -0.60 -26.31
C GLU A 104 33.02 -1.23 -25.79
N THR A 105 32.94 -2.49 -25.40
CA THR A 105 34.05 -3.42 -25.60
C THR A 105 33.48 -4.65 -26.27
N GLU A 106 33.59 -4.66 -27.59
CA GLU A 106 33.55 -5.88 -28.39
C GLU A 106 34.68 -6.80 -27.92
N GLU A 107 34.35 -7.98 -27.43
CA GLU A 107 35.20 -9.16 -27.63
C GLU A 107 34.28 -10.38 -27.70
N GLN A 108 34.09 -10.83 -28.95
CA GLN A 108 33.51 -12.13 -29.27
C GLN A 108 34.38 -13.23 -28.68
N GLU A 109 33.79 -14.23 -28.02
CA GLU A 109 34.23 -15.59 -28.26
C GLU A 109 33.08 -16.60 -28.08
N ASN A 110 33.02 -17.45 -29.09
CA ASN A 110 32.00 -18.41 -29.48
C ASN A 110 32.29 -19.77 -28.84
N ILE A 111 31.37 -20.37 -28.08
CA ILE A 111 31.31 -21.83 -27.89
C ILE A 111 29.85 -22.28 -27.81
N GLU A 112 29.39 -22.89 -28.90
CA GLU A 112 28.23 -23.76 -29.00
C GLU A 112 28.46 -25.05 -28.20
N ALA A 113 27.50 -25.45 -27.37
CA ALA A 113 27.32 -26.84 -26.96
C ALA A 113 25.84 -27.09 -26.62
N GLU A 114 25.21 -27.92 -27.47
CA GLU A 114 23.86 -28.45 -27.30
C GLU A 114 23.76 -29.50 -26.18
N ASN A 115 22.54 -29.57 -25.63
CA ASN A 115 21.89 -30.66 -24.87
C ASN A 115 22.27 -30.85 -23.39
N GLU A 116 21.28 -30.67 -22.51
CA GLU A 116 20.47 -31.79 -21.98
C GLU A 116 19.31 -31.25 -21.12
N GLU A 117 18.13 -31.83 -21.32
CA GLU A 117 16.90 -31.61 -20.55
C GLU A 117 17.13 -31.96 -19.07
N ASN A 118 16.82 -31.03 -18.17
CA ASN A 118 16.30 -31.40 -16.85
C ASN A 118 15.47 -30.28 -16.23
N GLU A 119 14.33 -30.74 -15.71
CA GLU A 119 13.30 -30.03 -14.98
C GLU A 119 13.86 -29.18 -13.84
N GLU A 120 13.36 -27.95 -13.68
CA GLU A 120 13.10 -27.36 -12.38
C GLU A 120 12.15 -26.16 -12.52
N ASN A 121 11.17 -26.10 -11.63
CA ASN A 121 10.13 -25.09 -11.55
C ASN A 121 10.68 -23.66 -11.69
N GLU A 122 10.21 -22.94 -12.70
CA GLU A 122 10.26 -21.48 -12.71
C GLU A 122 9.28 -20.96 -11.63
N GLU A 123 9.74 -20.97 -10.38
CA GLU A 123 9.29 -19.97 -9.42
C GLU A 123 9.64 -18.61 -10.04
N ASN A 124 8.60 -17.95 -10.55
CA ASN A 124 8.63 -16.63 -11.13
C ASN A 124 9.03 -15.63 -10.03
N GLU A 125 10.32 -15.59 -9.70
CA GLU A 125 10.95 -14.49 -8.99
C GLU A 125 10.89 -13.28 -9.93
N GLN A 126 9.74 -12.60 -9.91
CA GLN A 126 9.58 -11.31 -10.55
C GLN A 126 10.53 -10.33 -9.86
N GLN A 127 11.72 -10.19 -10.42
CA GLN A 127 12.58 -9.04 -10.15
C GLN A 127 11.71 -7.78 -10.31
N PRO A 128 11.76 -6.84 -9.35
CA PRO A 128 10.97 -5.62 -9.45
C PRO A 128 11.32 -4.93 -10.77
N LYS A 129 10.33 -4.73 -11.64
CA LYS A 129 10.49 -3.87 -12.82
C LYS A 129 11.05 -2.53 -12.33
N ALA A 130 12.21 -2.16 -12.85
CA ALA A 130 12.78 -0.84 -12.59
C ALA A 130 11.77 0.21 -13.06
N LEU A 131 11.35 1.07 -12.13
CA LEU A 131 10.39 2.15 -12.38
C LEU A 131 11.05 3.22 -13.25
N ASP A 132 10.44 3.64 -14.36
CA ASP A 132 10.86 4.83 -15.09
C ASP A 132 10.32 6.08 -14.37
N PRO A 133 11.18 6.88 -13.71
CA PRO A 133 10.74 8.08 -13.00
C PRO A 133 10.21 9.17 -13.94
N SER A 134 10.40 9.04 -15.25
CA SER A 134 9.89 9.96 -16.27
C SER A 134 8.52 9.55 -16.81
N ASN A 135 8.03 8.36 -16.46
CA ASN A 135 6.74 7.86 -16.93
C ASN A 135 5.63 8.15 -15.90
N PRO A 136 4.69 9.06 -16.21
CA PRO A 136 3.65 9.45 -15.26
C PRO A 136 2.65 8.31 -14.96
N ILE A 137 2.55 7.29 -15.81
CA ILE A 137 1.66 6.14 -15.59
C ILE A 137 2.26 5.21 -14.55
N GLU A 138 3.54 4.85 -14.69
CA GLU A 138 4.25 3.99 -13.74
C GLU A 138 4.34 4.63 -12.35
N LEU A 139 4.47 5.96 -12.27
CA LEU A 139 4.44 6.68 -10.99
C LEU A 139 3.08 6.59 -10.27
N VAL A 140 1.98 6.56 -11.03
CA VAL A 140 0.64 6.39 -10.46
C VAL A 140 0.43 4.95 -10.00
N GLU A 141 0.89 3.97 -10.78
CA GLU A 141 0.85 2.54 -10.40
C GLU A 141 1.67 2.31 -9.13
N TRP A 142 2.92 2.77 -9.08
CA TRP A 142 3.75 2.72 -7.87
C TRP A 142 3.08 3.33 -6.65
N GLN A 143 2.41 4.49 -6.83
CA GLN A 143 1.68 5.13 -5.74
C GLN A 143 0.50 4.27 -5.25
N GLN A 144 -0.23 3.65 -6.17
CA GLN A 144 -1.36 2.77 -5.83
C GLN A 144 -0.86 1.53 -5.06
N ASP A 145 0.19 0.89 -5.57
CA ASP A 145 0.83 -0.27 -4.93
C ASP A 145 1.29 0.08 -3.52
N LEU A 146 1.91 1.25 -3.33
CA LEU A 146 2.36 1.70 -2.02
C LEU A 146 1.19 1.92 -1.03
N GLU A 147 0.08 2.51 -1.49
CA GLU A 147 -1.11 2.66 -0.64
C GLU A 147 -1.76 1.30 -0.31
N GLU A 148 -1.78 0.37 -1.26
CA GLU A 148 -2.28 -1.00 -1.02
C GLU A 148 -1.44 -1.71 0.03
N VAL A 149 -0.11 -1.63 -0.08
CA VAL A 149 0.84 -2.18 0.89
C VAL A 149 0.63 -1.57 2.28
N ILE A 150 0.37 -0.25 2.37
CA ILE A 150 0.04 0.39 3.66
C ILE A 150 -1.22 -0.25 4.27
N GLN A 151 -2.30 -0.38 3.50
CA GLN A 151 -3.54 -0.97 3.99
C GLN A 151 -3.37 -2.44 4.38
N GLU A 152 -2.67 -3.21 3.57
CA GLU A 152 -2.41 -4.63 3.84
C GLU A 152 -1.58 -4.82 5.10
N THR A 153 -0.57 -3.96 5.31
CA THR A 153 0.24 -3.99 6.53
C THR A 153 -0.60 -3.70 7.77
N LEU A 154 -1.49 -2.69 7.72
CA LEU A 154 -2.40 -2.39 8.83
C LEU A 154 -3.35 -3.55 9.14
N LYS A 155 -3.85 -4.23 8.09
CA LYS A 155 -4.70 -5.43 8.23
C LYS A 155 -3.93 -6.58 8.87
N LYS A 156 -2.71 -6.90 8.39
CA LYS A 156 -1.83 -7.94 8.94
C LYS A 156 -1.53 -7.68 10.42
N VAL A 157 -1.21 -6.43 10.78
CA VAL A 157 -0.95 -6.05 12.19
C VAL A 157 -2.19 -6.20 13.05
N SER A 158 -3.35 -5.77 12.56
CA SER A 158 -4.63 -5.92 13.27
C SER A 158 -4.94 -7.39 13.56
N GLN A 159 -4.78 -8.25 12.55
CA GLN A 159 -4.95 -9.71 12.68
C GLN A 159 -3.95 -10.31 13.66
N ALA A 160 -2.66 -10.02 13.52
CA ALA A 160 -1.62 -10.51 14.42
C ALA A 160 -1.86 -10.10 15.89
N ALA A 161 -2.28 -8.86 16.12
CA ALA A 161 -2.65 -8.36 17.44
C ALA A 161 -3.88 -9.10 18.01
N ASN A 162 -4.93 -9.27 17.21
CA ASN A 162 -6.12 -10.03 17.63
C ASN A 162 -5.79 -11.49 17.96
N ILE A 163 -5.00 -12.17 17.12
CA ILE A 163 -4.55 -13.55 17.37
C ILE A 163 -3.75 -13.64 18.67
N LEU A 164 -2.86 -12.68 18.93
CA LEU A 164 -2.09 -12.65 20.18
C LEU A 164 -3.01 -12.49 21.40
N ILE A 165 -3.97 -11.57 21.33
CA ILE A 165 -4.92 -11.29 22.41
C ILE A 165 -5.84 -12.51 22.65
N GLN A 166 -6.29 -13.17 21.57
CA GLN A 166 -7.06 -14.41 21.63
C GLN A 166 -6.27 -15.55 22.25
N LYS A 167 -4.98 -15.71 21.90
CA LYS A 167 -4.08 -16.72 22.49
C LYS A 167 -3.88 -16.52 23.99
N THR A 168 -3.96 -15.27 24.47
CA THR A 168 -3.91 -14.98 25.91
C THR A 168 -5.23 -15.26 26.63
N GLY A 169 -6.31 -15.53 25.91
CA GLY A 169 -7.64 -15.79 26.47
C GLY A 169 -8.45 -14.53 26.79
N VAL A 170 -7.97 -13.35 26.38
CA VAL A 170 -8.70 -12.08 26.55
C VAL A 170 -9.84 -11.96 25.55
N LEU A 171 -9.59 -12.33 24.30
CA LEU A 171 -10.59 -12.27 23.23
C LEU A 171 -11.17 -13.68 22.98
N PRO A 172 -12.50 -13.83 22.78
CA PRO A 172 -13.13 -15.13 22.61
C PRO A 172 -12.60 -15.93 21.41
N LYS A 173 -12.53 -17.26 21.55
CA LYS A 173 -12.07 -18.17 20.49
C LYS A 173 -13.03 -18.29 19.30
N LYS A 174 -14.29 -17.88 19.46
CA LYS A 174 -15.38 -17.97 18.46
C LYS A 174 -15.31 -16.87 17.37
N LEU A 175 -14.12 -16.39 16.99
CA LEU A 175 -13.96 -15.44 15.87
C LEU A 175 -13.42 -16.17 14.63
N PRO A 176 -14.27 -16.57 13.67
CA PRO A 176 -13.80 -17.07 12.39
C PRO A 176 -13.11 -15.91 11.64
N GLU A 177 -11.88 -16.14 11.18
CA GLU A 177 -11.17 -15.22 10.28
C GLU A 177 -12.03 -14.72 9.09
N PRO A 178 -12.91 -15.56 8.48
CA PRO A 178 -13.80 -15.11 7.40
C PRO A 178 -14.77 -14.00 7.82
N ILE A 179 -15.27 -14.00 9.07
CA ILE A 179 -16.21 -12.98 9.56
C ILE A 179 -15.48 -11.66 9.79
N LEU A 180 -14.23 -11.69 10.26
CA LEU A 180 -13.42 -10.49 10.38
C LEU A 180 -13.14 -9.87 9.02
N VAL A 181 -12.79 -10.67 8.01
CA VAL A 181 -12.59 -10.16 6.64
C VAL A 181 -13.89 -9.58 6.08
N ALA A 182 -15.02 -10.27 6.21
CA ALA A 182 -16.32 -9.77 5.75
C ALA A 182 -16.75 -8.48 6.48
N ALA A 183 -16.53 -8.40 7.79
CA ALA A 183 -16.86 -7.22 8.57
C ALA A 183 -15.91 -6.05 8.30
N THR A 184 -14.62 -6.32 8.03
CA THR A 184 -13.68 -5.28 7.60
C THR A 184 -14.06 -4.74 6.21
N ALA A 185 -14.49 -5.60 5.29
CA ALA A 185 -14.98 -5.20 3.98
C ALA A 185 -16.29 -4.40 4.07
N ALA A 186 -17.22 -4.81 4.94
CA ALA A 186 -18.44 -4.06 5.22
C ALA A 186 -18.14 -2.69 5.84
N ALA A 187 -17.21 -2.60 6.80
CA ALA A 187 -16.79 -1.34 7.42
C ALA A 187 -16.04 -0.43 6.45
N ALA A 188 -15.31 -0.97 5.48
CA ALA A 188 -14.67 -0.22 4.40
C ALA A 188 -15.67 0.26 3.33
N SER A 189 -16.78 -0.47 3.15
CA SER A 189 -17.82 -0.14 2.15
C SER A 189 -18.96 0.74 2.73
N SER A 190 -19.04 0.88 4.05
CA SER A 190 -20.13 1.61 4.70
C SER A 190 -19.80 3.10 4.90
N GLU A 191 -19.93 3.88 3.84
CA GLU A 191 -20.28 5.31 3.96
C GLU A 191 -21.78 5.52 4.27
N GLY A 192 -22.57 4.45 4.47
CA GLY A 192 -24.02 4.58 4.60
C GLY A 192 -24.76 3.42 5.27
N SER A 193 -24.36 2.98 6.47
CA SER A 193 -25.15 2.00 7.21
C SER A 193 -25.34 2.42 8.67
N SER A 194 -26.58 2.85 8.96
CA SER A 194 -27.13 3.37 10.21
C SER A 194 -27.08 2.42 11.44
N ASN A 195 -26.29 1.35 11.40
CA ASN A 195 -26.19 0.36 12.50
C ASN A 195 -24.78 0.21 13.07
N MET A 196 -23.84 1.08 12.71
CA MET A 196 -22.50 1.05 13.29
C MET A 196 -22.56 1.64 14.71
N ILE A 197 -22.52 0.76 15.72
CA ILE A 197 -22.38 1.16 17.12
C ILE A 197 -21.12 2.03 17.22
N PRO A 198 -21.17 3.20 17.89
CA PRO A 198 -20.00 4.05 18.04
C PRO A 198 -18.85 3.24 18.66
N SER A 199 -17.81 2.97 17.87
CA SER A 199 -16.64 2.25 18.35
C SER A 199 -15.51 3.23 18.66
N PRO A 200 -14.69 2.97 19.69
CA PRO A 200 -13.46 3.72 19.87
C PRO A 200 -12.56 3.59 18.62
N PRO A 201 -11.64 4.54 18.41
CA PRO A 201 -10.76 4.50 17.25
C PRO A 201 -9.99 3.19 17.20
N ASN A 202 -9.83 2.67 15.98
CA ASN A 202 -9.14 1.45 15.63
C ASN A 202 -9.72 0.17 16.24
N LEU A 203 -10.99 0.19 16.63
CA LEU A 203 -11.74 -0.97 17.12
C LEU A 203 -12.99 -1.21 16.27
N LEU A 204 -13.28 -2.49 16.04
CA LEU A 204 -14.47 -2.97 15.38
C LEU A 204 -15.36 -3.66 16.44
N ASN A 205 -16.65 -3.31 16.46
CA ASN A 205 -17.63 -3.91 17.35
C ASN A 205 -18.66 -4.68 16.51
N LEU A 206 -18.69 -6.00 16.67
CA LEU A 206 -19.55 -6.90 15.90
C LEU A 206 -20.59 -7.52 16.82
N VAL A 207 -21.81 -7.68 16.33
CA VAL A 207 -22.81 -8.50 16.99
C VAL A 207 -22.99 -9.73 16.14
N ILE A 208 -22.66 -10.90 16.67
CA ILE A 208 -22.74 -12.18 15.97
C ILE A 208 -23.82 -13.02 16.65
N GLU A 209 -24.78 -13.48 15.88
CA GLU A 209 -25.72 -14.51 16.32
C GLU A 209 -25.01 -15.85 16.22
N ILE A 210 -24.78 -16.50 17.36
CA ILE A 210 -24.17 -17.82 17.42
C ILE A 210 -25.29 -18.81 17.71
N SER A 211 -25.66 -19.61 16.73
CA SER A 211 -26.52 -20.77 16.92
C SER A 211 -25.65 -21.88 17.52
N ASP A 212 -25.78 -22.14 18.83
CA ASP A 212 -25.17 -23.35 19.41
C ASP A 212 -25.97 -24.57 18.90
N GLU A 213 -25.31 -25.54 18.26
CA GLU A 213 -25.96 -26.70 17.61
C GLU A 213 -26.65 -27.65 18.60
N GLU A 214 -26.48 -27.48 19.91
CA GLU A 214 -27.01 -28.37 20.95
C GLU A 214 -28.24 -27.83 21.72
N ASP A 215 -28.61 -26.55 21.60
CA ASP A 215 -29.81 -25.99 22.24
C ASP A 215 -30.55 -25.04 21.27
N SER A 216 -31.55 -25.56 20.57
CA SER A 216 -32.22 -24.92 19.44
C SER A 216 -33.24 -23.82 19.77
N GLU A 217 -33.21 -23.20 20.96
CA GLU A 217 -34.18 -22.13 21.32
C GLU A 217 -33.56 -20.81 21.82
N ASP A 218 -32.26 -20.72 22.07
CA ASP A 218 -31.62 -19.47 22.55
C ASP A 218 -30.52 -18.99 21.58
N SER A 219 -30.93 -18.38 20.45
CA SER A 219 -30.05 -17.55 19.61
C SER A 219 -29.53 -16.35 20.41
N SER A 220 -28.40 -16.50 21.11
CA SER A 220 -27.80 -15.39 21.86
C SER A 220 -26.91 -14.54 20.95
N LEU A 221 -27.26 -13.27 20.81
CA LEU A 221 -26.43 -12.26 20.14
C LEU A 221 -25.20 -11.98 21.01
N THR A 222 -24.02 -12.39 20.56
CA THR A 222 -22.75 -12.12 21.24
C THR A 222 -22.09 -10.89 20.62
N GLN A 223 -21.81 -9.88 21.45
CA GLN A 223 -21.03 -8.72 21.05
C GLN A 223 -19.53 -9.03 21.14
N ILE A 224 -18.80 -8.86 20.04
CA ILE A 224 -17.36 -9.08 19.96
C ILE A 224 -16.66 -7.78 19.54
N MET A 225 -15.72 -7.35 20.38
CA MET A 225 -14.84 -6.23 20.08
C MET A 225 -13.49 -6.76 19.59
N ALA A 226 -12.94 -6.18 18.52
CA ALA A 226 -11.65 -6.59 17.98
C ALA A 226 -10.86 -5.37 17.46
N ILE A 227 -9.54 -5.51 17.36
CA ILE A 227 -8.68 -4.48 16.77
C ILE A 227 -8.87 -4.45 15.26
N HIS A 228 -9.15 -3.27 14.73
CA HIS A 228 -9.16 -3.00 13.30
C HIS A 228 -8.55 -1.61 13.10
N LEU A 229 -7.25 -1.58 12.81
CA LEU A 229 -6.52 -0.35 12.51
C LEU A 229 -7.04 0.26 11.20
N ARG A 230 -7.50 1.51 11.25
CA ARG A 230 -8.03 2.23 10.09
C ARG A 230 -7.09 3.39 9.77
N LEU A 231 -6.58 3.45 8.53
CA LEU A 231 -5.61 4.47 8.14
C LEU A 231 -6.12 5.89 8.40
N GLY A 232 -7.39 6.16 8.05
CA GLY A 232 -8.00 7.47 8.26
C GLY A 232 -8.05 7.90 9.73
N GLU A 233 -8.21 6.97 10.68
CA GLU A 233 -8.22 7.29 12.11
C GLU A 233 -6.82 7.50 12.67
N ILE A 234 -5.84 6.75 12.17
CA ILE A 234 -4.43 6.93 12.51
C ILE A 234 -3.96 8.30 12.03
N GLU A 235 -4.32 8.69 10.80
CA GLU A 235 -4.03 10.02 10.26
C GLU A 235 -4.74 11.11 11.04
N PHE A 236 -6.04 10.96 11.32
CA PHE A 236 -6.82 11.95 12.05
C PHE A 236 -6.27 12.25 13.44
N ALA A 237 -5.69 11.24 14.10
CA ALA A 237 -5.11 11.39 15.43
C ALA A 237 -3.80 12.20 15.46
N GLU A 238 -3.11 12.39 14.32
CA GLU A 238 -1.82 13.09 14.27
C GLU A 238 -1.83 14.19 13.19
N ALA A 239 -1.82 15.46 13.63
CA ALA A 239 -1.84 16.62 12.74
C ALA A 239 -0.67 16.65 11.73
N THR A 240 0.50 16.10 12.10
CA THR A 240 1.66 15.99 11.20
C THR A 240 1.40 15.03 10.05
N LEU A 241 0.72 13.90 10.28
CA LEU A 241 0.32 12.98 9.21
C LEU A 241 -0.65 13.62 8.24
N LEU A 242 -1.64 14.37 8.75
CA LEU A 242 -2.58 15.11 7.89
C LEU A 242 -1.86 16.13 7.02
N ALA A 243 -0.84 16.81 7.55
CA ALA A 243 -0.04 17.76 6.80
C ALA A 243 0.76 17.09 5.67
N GLU A 244 1.46 15.99 5.96
CA GLU A 244 2.19 15.22 4.94
C GLU A 244 1.24 14.63 3.89
N ARG A 245 0.09 14.06 4.31
CA ARG A 245 -0.94 13.54 3.39
C ARG A 245 -1.47 14.62 2.46
N LYS A 246 -1.65 15.85 2.97
CA LYS A 246 -2.03 17.01 2.14
C LYS A 246 -0.91 17.37 1.16
N GLY A 247 0.35 17.32 1.59
CA GLY A 247 1.52 17.51 0.73
C GLY A 247 1.56 16.52 -0.43
N ILE A 248 1.40 15.23 -0.15
CA ILE A 248 1.32 14.16 -1.15
C ILE A 248 0.20 14.44 -2.16
N ARG A 249 -1.01 14.77 -1.70
CA ARG A 249 -2.13 15.11 -2.61
C ARG A 249 -1.81 16.28 -3.54
N ASN A 250 -1.08 17.29 -3.06
CA ASN A 250 -0.69 18.43 -3.89
C ASN A 250 0.29 18.02 -5.00
N ILE A 251 1.30 17.21 -4.65
CA ILE A 251 2.27 16.68 -5.62
C ILE A 251 1.56 15.80 -6.65
N LEU A 252 0.62 14.94 -6.23
CA LEU A 252 -0.17 14.11 -7.14
C LEU A 252 -1.06 14.93 -8.08
N MET A 253 -1.60 16.08 -7.64
CA MET A 253 -2.32 16.98 -8.53
C MET A 253 -1.42 17.55 -9.62
N GLN A 254 -0.18 17.90 -9.29
CA GLN A 254 0.81 18.37 -10.25
C GLN A 254 1.24 17.27 -11.22
N LEU A 255 1.50 16.05 -10.71
CA LEU A 255 1.81 14.87 -11.52
C LEU A 255 0.71 14.59 -12.55
N ASN A 256 -0.55 14.59 -12.11
CA ASN A 256 -1.70 14.37 -13.00
C ASN A 256 -1.81 15.44 -14.09
N LYS A 257 -1.47 16.70 -13.78
CA LYS A 257 -1.47 17.77 -14.77
C LYS A 257 -0.38 17.54 -15.82
N LEU A 258 0.86 17.29 -15.40
CA LEU A 258 1.97 17.02 -16.33
C LEU A 258 1.74 15.73 -17.13
N GLY A 259 1.19 14.68 -16.50
CA GLY A 259 0.87 13.43 -17.17
C GLY A 259 -0.13 13.58 -18.32
N ARG A 260 -1.16 14.43 -18.15
CA ARG A 260 -2.11 14.76 -19.23
C ARG A 260 -1.44 15.53 -20.36
N GLU A 261 -0.58 16.49 -20.03
CA GLU A 261 0.18 17.26 -21.02
C GLU A 261 1.14 16.36 -21.81
N TYR A 262 1.85 15.45 -21.11
CA TYR A 262 2.72 14.45 -21.69
C TYR A 262 1.98 13.53 -22.67
N GLN A 263 0.87 12.92 -22.25
CA GLN A 263 0.06 12.06 -23.12
C GLN A 263 -0.47 12.79 -24.36
N LYS A 264 -0.87 14.06 -24.18
CA LYS A 264 -1.31 14.90 -25.30
C LYS A 264 -0.19 15.13 -26.31
N ARG A 265 1.01 15.52 -25.84
CA ARG A 265 2.18 15.73 -26.72
C ARG A 265 2.62 14.43 -27.40
N GLN A 266 2.59 13.31 -26.71
CA GLN A 266 2.94 12.01 -27.29
C GLN A 266 1.94 11.60 -28.38
N ARG A 267 0.66 11.92 -28.23
CA ARG A 267 -0.34 11.73 -29.29
C ARG A 267 -0.10 12.66 -30.48
N GLU A 268 0.23 13.93 -30.23
CA GLU A 268 0.57 14.89 -31.28
C GLU A 268 1.80 14.44 -32.09
N LEU A 269 2.83 13.91 -31.41
CA LEU A 269 4.02 13.36 -32.05
C LEU A 269 3.65 12.20 -32.99
N LYS A 270 2.92 11.19 -32.48
CA LYS A 270 2.49 10.03 -33.29
C LYS A 270 1.69 10.44 -34.52
N ILE A 271 0.81 11.45 -34.39
CA ILE A 271 0.06 11.98 -35.54
C ILE A 271 1.01 12.62 -36.54
N ALA A 272 1.92 13.49 -36.09
CA ALA A 272 2.87 14.17 -36.97
C ALA A 272 3.81 13.18 -37.71
N GLU A 273 4.28 12.15 -37.02
CA GLU A 273 5.07 11.06 -37.60
C GLU A 273 4.28 10.26 -38.64
N ALA A 274 3.04 9.87 -38.30
CA ALA A 274 2.18 9.13 -39.22
C ALA A 274 1.86 9.94 -40.49
N GLU A 275 1.57 11.23 -40.35
CA GLU A 275 1.35 12.07 -41.53
C GLU A 275 2.63 12.30 -42.34
N ALA A 276 3.80 12.36 -41.71
CA ALA A 276 5.08 12.46 -42.41
C ALA A 276 5.39 11.17 -43.18
N ALA A 277 5.18 10.01 -42.55
CA ALA A 277 5.33 8.70 -43.17
C ALA A 277 4.36 8.53 -44.35
N TRP A 278 3.09 8.91 -44.19
CA TRP A 278 2.10 8.89 -45.26
C TRP A 278 2.56 9.69 -46.48
N ARG A 279 3.02 10.93 -46.28
CA ARG A 279 3.52 11.79 -47.36
C ARG A 279 4.78 11.24 -48.01
N ALA A 280 5.66 10.59 -47.25
CA ALA A 280 6.87 9.97 -47.77
C ALA A 280 6.59 8.70 -48.58
N SER A 281 5.51 7.97 -48.26
CA SER A 281 5.07 6.78 -48.99
C SER A 281 4.17 7.07 -50.19
N TRP A 282 3.80 8.34 -50.42
CA TRP A 282 2.93 8.73 -51.52
C TRP A 282 3.73 8.91 -52.82
N PHE A 283 3.58 7.98 -53.75
CA PHE A 283 4.12 8.06 -55.11
C PHE A 283 2.97 8.28 -56.11
N GLU A 284 3.13 9.20 -57.06
CA GLU A 284 2.25 9.32 -58.24
C GLU A 284 2.82 8.42 -59.35
N ASP A 285 2.04 7.44 -59.82
CA ASP A 285 2.33 6.64 -61.02
C ASP A 285 2.14 7.43 -62.32
#